data_AF-A0A9E5NJL4-F1
#
_entry.id   AF-A0A9E5NJL4-F1
#
_cell.length_a   1.000
_cell.length_b   1.000
_cell.length_c   1.000
_cell.angle_alpha   90.00
_cell.angle_beta   90.00
_cell.angle_gamma   90.00
#
_symmetry.space_group_name_H-M   'P 1'
#
loop_
_entity.id
_entity.type
_entity.pdbx_description
1 polymer ?
#
loop_
_entity_poly.entity_id
_entity_poly.type
_entity_poly.pdbx_seq_one_letter_code
_entity_poly.pdbx_strand_id
1 'polypeptide(L)'
;MTDFKTIFREERHFCNHLFRLLCHRKETGGKNSGLGRFLSLADLGLDISVETVAAAEIYTEVAVFRDFYHSHPRRQGFLIGLHDSFLPMMREEYGGGIARPTPIGKLLPQLQGVHPKDFSRYLAHTEDDKLFYREFSALFNAKPDFLLICDGLMIWLEVKVWTSFDRKQLRRTQQIADLCSCDLFAPLFGKLPNRVMKLGTRRHVHARRGGHFFDWADVARIAEELLPHGTDNYTAQALSALTV
;
A
#
# COMPACT_ATOMS: atom_id res chain seq x y z
N MET A 1 -28.29 2.32 7.97
CA MET A 1 -26.93 1.75 7.91
C MET A 1 -26.61 1.53 6.45
N THR A 2 -25.71 2.31 5.88
CA THR A 2 -25.18 2.06 4.53
C THR A 2 -24.45 0.71 4.56
N ASP A 3 -24.78 -0.19 3.64
CA ASP A 3 -24.15 -1.53 3.58
C ASP A 3 -22.63 -1.38 3.38
N PHE A 4 -21.84 -2.17 4.09
CA PHE A 4 -20.37 -2.21 3.99
C PHE A 4 -19.89 -2.44 2.55
N LYS A 5 -20.68 -3.17 1.74
CA LYS A 5 -20.43 -3.33 0.29
C LYS A 5 -20.52 -2.00 -0.46
N THR A 6 -21.44 -1.11 -0.09
CA THR A 6 -21.60 0.22 -0.68
C THR A 6 -20.41 1.09 -0.33
N ILE A 7 -19.98 1.08 0.94
CA ILE A 7 -18.81 1.83 1.41
C ILE A 7 -17.54 1.46 0.62
N PHE A 8 -17.28 0.16 0.42
CA PHE A 8 -16.11 -0.26 -0.37
C PHE A 8 -16.18 0.14 -1.84
N ARG A 9 -17.38 0.11 -2.44
CA ARG A 9 -17.57 0.56 -3.82
C ARG A 9 -17.27 2.05 -3.95
N GLU A 10 -17.70 2.83 -2.97
CA GLU A 10 -17.42 4.26 -2.91
C GLU A 10 -15.94 4.56 -2.67
N GLU A 11 -15.26 3.87 -1.74
CA GLU A 11 -13.81 4.05 -1.54
C GLU A 11 -13.02 3.76 -2.83
N ARG A 12 -13.32 2.66 -3.52
CA ARG A 12 -12.72 2.36 -4.83
C ARG A 12 -13.03 3.41 -5.90
N HIS A 13 -14.26 3.94 -5.89
CA HIS A 13 -14.67 4.98 -6.80
C HIS A 13 -13.78 6.23 -6.65
N PHE A 14 -13.52 6.68 -5.42
CA PHE A 14 -12.63 7.82 -5.17
C PHE A 14 -11.16 7.51 -5.46
N CYS A 15 -10.68 6.29 -5.21
CA CYS A 15 -9.34 5.86 -5.64
C CYS A 15 -9.17 5.96 -7.17
N ASN A 16 -10.17 5.59 -7.96
CA ASN A 16 -10.09 5.74 -9.42
C ASN A 16 -9.98 7.21 -9.85
N HIS A 17 -10.66 8.11 -9.14
CA HIS A 17 -10.56 9.55 -9.39
C HIS A 17 -9.21 10.12 -8.98
N LEU A 18 -8.66 9.69 -7.86
CA LEU A 18 -7.29 10.00 -7.47
C LEU A 18 -6.29 9.53 -8.52
N PHE A 19 -6.38 8.29 -8.99
CA PHE A 19 -5.49 7.76 -10.03
C PHE A 19 -5.50 8.65 -11.29
N ARG A 20 -6.68 9.04 -11.77
CA ARG A 20 -6.83 9.95 -12.92
C ARG A 20 -6.17 11.30 -12.67
N LEU A 21 -6.33 11.85 -11.46
CA LEU A 21 -5.66 13.08 -11.08
C LEU A 21 -4.14 12.91 -11.09
N LEU A 22 -3.60 11.87 -10.45
CA LEU A 22 -2.16 11.62 -10.39
C LEU A 22 -1.53 11.50 -11.80
N CYS A 23 -2.24 10.88 -12.75
CA CYS A 23 -1.79 10.76 -14.13
C CYS A 23 -1.96 12.05 -14.97
N HIS A 24 -2.67 13.07 -14.47
CA HIS A 24 -2.93 14.29 -15.22
C HIS A 24 -1.64 15.07 -15.52
N ARG A 25 -1.32 15.24 -16.81
CA ARG A 25 -0.11 15.93 -17.31
C ARG A 25 1.19 15.36 -16.72
N LYS A 26 1.25 14.06 -16.39
CA LYS A 26 2.43 13.44 -15.77
C LYS A 26 3.71 13.64 -16.60
N GLU A 27 3.61 13.48 -17.92
CA GLU A 27 4.77 13.53 -18.84
C GLU A 27 5.35 14.92 -19.07
N THR A 28 4.58 15.98 -18.86
CA THR A 28 4.97 17.35 -19.24
C THR A 28 4.81 18.38 -18.14
N GLY A 29 4.11 18.02 -17.06
CA GLY A 29 3.70 18.95 -16.03
C GLY A 29 4.71 19.15 -14.90
N GLY A 30 5.57 18.17 -14.61
CA GLY A 30 6.46 18.21 -13.44
C GLY A 30 5.70 18.57 -12.17
N LYS A 31 6.16 19.58 -11.42
CA LYS A 31 5.44 20.16 -10.26
C LYS A 31 4.01 20.64 -10.53
N ASN A 32 3.67 20.95 -11.79
CA ASN A 32 2.33 21.39 -12.20
C ASN A 32 1.45 20.23 -12.71
N SER A 33 1.94 19.00 -12.72
CA SER A 33 1.11 17.80 -12.94
C SER A 33 0.30 17.46 -11.70
N GLY A 34 -0.67 16.56 -11.84
CA GLY A 34 -1.43 16.08 -10.68
C GLY A 34 -0.58 15.33 -9.66
N LEU A 35 0.30 14.42 -10.11
CA LEU A 35 1.25 13.74 -9.22
C LEU A 35 2.22 14.73 -8.56
N GLY A 36 2.78 15.67 -9.32
CA GLY A 36 3.73 16.64 -8.78
C GLY A 36 3.10 17.52 -7.71
N ARG A 37 1.87 18.02 -7.92
CA ARG A 37 1.14 18.79 -6.90
C ARG A 37 0.74 17.95 -5.70
N PHE A 38 0.33 16.69 -5.93
CA PHE A 38 -0.02 15.77 -4.85
C PHE A 38 1.18 15.48 -3.94
N LEU A 39 2.33 15.14 -4.51
CA LEU A 39 3.56 14.89 -3.76
C LEU A 39 4.04 16.15 -3.03
N SER A 40 3.81 17.34 -3.60
CA SER A 40 4.12 18.63 -2.96
C SER A 40 3.31 18.91 -1.69
N LEU A 41 2.25 18.15 -1.41
CA LEU A 41 1.48 18.28 -0.15
C LEU A 41 2.25 17.78 1.08
N ALA A 42 3.33 17.01 0.89
CA ALA A 42 4.17 16.51 1.97
C ALA A 42 5.63 16.85 1.72
N ASP A 43 6.35 17.16 2.79
CA ASP A 43 7.79 17.37 2.74
C ASP A 43 8.51 16.02 2.70
N LEU A 44 8.66 15.48 1.49
CA LEU A 44 9.29 14.18 1.23
C LEU A 44 10.74 14.31 0.74
N GLY A 45 11.24 15.53 0.54
CA GLY A 45 12.59 15.77 0.01
C GLY A 45 12.81 15.28 -1.43
N LEU A 46 11.75 15.19 -2.24
CA LEU A 46 11.82 14.74 -3.64
C LEU A 46 12.10 15.89 -4.60
N ASP A 47 12.86 15.64 -5.66
CA ASP A 47 12.95 16.55 -6.81
C ASP A 47 11.71 16.40 -7.72
N ILE A 48 10.79 17.35 -7.66
CA ILE A 48 9.55 17.34 -8.45
C ILE A 48 9.75 18.06 -9.80
N SER A 49 10.77 17.64 -10.55
CA SER A 49 11.05 18.06 -11.92
C SER A 49 10.13 17.36 -12.92
N VAL A 50 10.16 17.79 -14.20
CA VAL A 50 9.35 17.16 -15.26
C VAL A 50 9.84 15.73 -15.48
N GLU A 51 11.15 15.55 -15.56
CA GLU A 51 11.82 14.29 -15.80
C GLU A 51 11.50 13.28 -14.71
N THR A 52 11.62 13.67 -13.44
CA THR A 52 11.34 12.79 -12.30
C THR A 52 9.88 12.37 -12.25
N VAL A 53 8.95 13.30 -12.44
CA VAL A 53 7.51 13.00 -12.44
C VAL A 53 7.11 12.17 -13.65
N ALA A 54 7.67 12.43 -14.83
CA ALA A 54 7.44 11.65 -16.05
C ALA A 54 7.97 10.21 -15.92
N ALA A 55 9.07 10.00 -15.18
CA ALA A 55 9.59 8.67 -14.88
C ALA A 55 8.83 7.93 -13.75
N ALA A 56 8.04 8.63 -12.94
CA ALA A 56 7.38 8.04 -11.78
C ALA A 56 6.37 6.94 -12.14
N GLU A 57 6.30 5.89 -11.32
CA GLU A 57 5.39 4.76 -11.51
C GLU A 57 4.21 4.84 -10.52
N ILE A 58 3.01 4.52 -10.99
CA ILE A 58 1.77 4.57 -10.19
C ILE A 58 1.06 3.23 -10.30
N TYR A 59 0.98 2.50 -9.19
CA TYR A 59 0.29 1.22 -9.10
C TYR A 59 -0.92 1.31 -8.18
N THR A 60 -2.00 0.60 -8.51
CA THR A 60 -3.24 0.52 -7.72
C THR A 60 -3.56 -0.91 -7.31
N GLU A 61 -4.27 -1.08 -6.18
CA GLU A 61 -4.67 -2.39 -5.62
C GLU A 61 -3.50 -3.40 -5.55
N VAL A 62 -2.38 -2.96 -4.99
CA VAL A 62 -1.07 -3.60 -5.15
C VAL A 62 -0.99 -4.93 -4.41
N ALA A 63 -0.97 -6.06 -5.12
CA ALA A 63 -0.86 -7.40 -4.54
C ALA A 63 0.57 -7.97 -4.66
N VAL A 64 1.57 -7.17 -4.23
CA VAL A 64 3.00 -7.40 -4.53
C VAL A 64 3.49 -8.81 -4.21
N PHE A 65 3.15 -9.36 -3.03
CA PHE A 65 3.59 -10.70 -2.62
C PHE A 65 2.97 -11.81 -3.48
N ARG A 66 1.69 -11.67 -3.81
CA ARG A 66 0.97 -12.63 -4.66
C ARG A 66 1.55 -12.62 -6.07
N ASP A 67 1.71 -11.43 -6.63
CA ASP A 67 2.12 -11.25 -8.02
C ASP A 67 3.59 -11.64 -8.19
N PHE A 68 4.45 -11.25 -7.25
CA PHE A 68 5.85 -11.67 -7.24
C PHE A 68 6.00 -13.18 -7.03
N TYR A 69 5.27 -13.78 -6.09
CA TYR A 69 5.30 -15.24 -5.92
C TYR A 69 4.89 -15.99 -7.19
N HIS A 70 3.89 -15.48 -7.91
CA HIS A 70 3.45 -16.11 -9.15
C HIS A 70 4.52 -16.05 -10.24
N SER A 71 5.20 -14.91 -10.38
CA SER A 71 6.25 -14.72 -11.41
C SER A 71 7.64 -15.21 -11.00
N HIS A 72 7.89 -15.46 -9.70
CA HIS A 72 9.23 -15.82 -9.22
C HIS A 72 9.66 -17.22 -9.66
N PRO A 73 10.81 -17.38 -10.34
CA PRO A 73 11.25 -18.69 -10.86
C PRO A 73 11.60 -19.69 -9.74
N ARG A 74 11.98 -19.20 -8.56
CA ARG A 74 12.30 -20.00 -7.38
C ARG A 74 11.30 -19.75 -6.26
N ARG A 75 10.04 -20.15 -6.46
CA ARG A 75 8.93 -19.89 -5.54
C ARG A 75 9.20 -20.36 -4.10
N GLN A 76 9.74 -21.56 -3.94
CA GLN A 76 10.08 -22.11 -2.61
C GLN A 76 11.19 -21.31 -1.92
N GLY A 77 12.24 -20.94 -2.66
CA GLY A 77 13.33 -20.11 -2.13
C GLY A 77 12.83 -18.74 -1.69
N PHE A 78 11.92 -18.13 -2.47
CA PHE A 78 11.26 -16.88 -2.09
C PHE A 78 10.45 -17.03 -0.79
N LEU A 79 9.66 -18.10 -0.64
CA LEU A 79 8.88 -18.33 0.59
C LEU A 79 9.76 -18.48 1.83
N ILE A 80 10.92 -19.15 1.71
CA ILE A 80 11.89 -19.29 2.79
C ILE A 80 12.49 -17.92 3.13
N GLY A 81 13.00 -17.18 2.14
CA GLY A 81 13.56 -15.85 2.38
C GLY A 81 12.55 -14.86 2.96
N LEU A 82 11.29 -14.94 2.51
CA LEU A 82 10.19 -14.14 3.05
C LEU A 82 9.91 -14.49 4.51
N HIS A 83 9.83 -15.78 4.84
CA HIS A 83 9.65 -16.24 6.21
C HIS A 83 10.73 -15.68 7.14
N ASP A 84 11.99 -15.80 6.72
CA ASP A 84 13.14 -15.39 7.54
C ASP A 84 13.21 -13.87 7.71
N SER A 85 12.78 -13.10 6.70
CA SER A 85 12.70 -11.64 6.76
C SER A 85 11.51 -11.15 7.60
N PHE A 86 10.39 -11.88 7.61
CA PHE A 86 9.16 -11.49 8.28
C PHE A 86 9.12 -11.92 9.76
N LEU A 87 9.77 -13.02 10.14
CA LEU A 87 9.79 -13.53 11.50
C LEU A 87 10.28 -12.52 12.56
N PRO A 88 11.38 -11.76 12.35
CA PRO A 88 11.79 -10.72 13.29
C PRO A 88 10.71 -9.65 13.51
N MET A 89 10.03 -9.21 12.44
CA MET A 89 8.95 -8.21 12.52
C MET A 89 7.78 -8.72 13.36
N MET A 90 7.40 -9.99 13.20
CA MET A 90 6.34 -10.62 13.98
C MET A 90 6.72 -10.80 15.45
N ARG A 91 7.98 -11.14 15.75
CA ARG A 91 8.46 -11.24 17.12
C ARG A 91 8.38 -9.91 17.85
N GLU A 92 8.78 -8.83 17.18
CA GLU A 92 8.66 -7.48 17.74
C GLU A 92 7.20 -7.10 17.98
N GLU A 93 6.32 -7.30 16.98
CA GLU A 93 4.91 -6.93 17.07
C GLU A 93 4.18 -7.64 18.22
N TYR A 94 4.43 -8.94 18.40
CA TYR A 94 3.77 -9.75 19.42
C TYR A 94 4.54 -9.76 20.75
N GLY A 95 5.54 -8.88 20.95
CA GLY A 95 6.30 -8.78 22.19
C GLY A 95 6.98 -10.10 22.59
N GLY A 96 7.44 -10.88 21.61
CA GLY A 96 8.01 -12.21 21.80
C GLY A 96 6.99 -13.34 21.94
N GLY A 97 5.68 -13.06 21.85
CA GLY A 97 4.61 -14.07 21.90
C GLY A 97 4.59 -15.08 20.73
N ILE A 98 5.43 -14.87 19.71
CA ILE A 98 5.75 -15.86 18.67
C ILE A 98 7.20 -16.29 18.89
N ALA A 99 7.42 -17.35 19.65
CA ALA A 99 8.76 -17.74 20.07
C ALA A 99 9.48 -18.52 18.97
N ARG A 100 8.88 -19.61 18.51
CA ARG A 100 9.51 -20.61 17.62
C ARG A 100 8.48 -21.20 16.65
N PRO A 101 7.94 -20.42 15.70
CA PRO A 101 7.16 -21.00 14.63
C PRO A 101 8.05 -21.97 13.84
N THR A 102 7.44 -23.05 13.38
CA THR A 102 8.10 -24.07 12.57
C THR A 102 8.58 -23.44 11.27
N PRO A 103 9.87 -23.50 10.92
CA PRO A 103 10.39 -22.88 9.70
C PRO A 103 9.67 -23.38 8.45
N ILE A 104 9.28 -22.46 7.57
CA ILE A 104 8.45 -22.79 6.39
C ILE A 104 9.08 -23.88 5.51
N GLY A 105 10.41 -23.94 5.40
CA GLY A 105 11.11 -24.97 4.63
C GLY A 105 10.77 -26.40 5.05
N LYS A 106 10.49 -26.64 6.34
CA LYS A 106 10.06 -27.95 6.86
C LYS A 106 8.59 -28.25 6.54
N LEU A 107 7.80 -27.22 6.25
CA LEU A 107 6.37 -27.31 5.97
C LEU A 107 6.07 -27.31 4.47
N LEU A 108 7.01 -26.91 3.60
CA LEU A 108 6.80 -26.90 2.15
C LEU A 108 6.33 -28.25 1.57
N PRO A 109 6.83 -29.43 2.01
CA PRO A 109 6.35 -30.70 1.48
C PRO A 109 4.84 -30.93 1.71
N GLN A 110 4.31 -30.60 2.89
CA GLN A 110 2.88 -30.73 3.20
C GLN A 110 2.02 -29.61 2.58
N LEU A 111 2.63 -28.52 2.13
CA LEU A 111 1.96 -27.37 1.51
C LEU A 111 2.00 -27.41 -0.02
N GLN A 112 2.42 -28.52 -0.61
CA GLN A 112 2.50 -28.65 -2.06
C GLN A 112 1.12 -28.42 -2.70
N GLY A 113 1.07 -27.52 -3.69
CA GLY A 113 -0.18 -27.14 -4.35
C GLY A 113 -1.09 -26.19 -3.57
N VAL A 114 -0.75 -25.87 -2.31
CA VAL A 114 -1.48 -24.88 -1.51
C VAL A 114 -0.95 -23.48 -1.82
N HIS A 115 -1.86 -22.52 -2.04
CA HIS A 115 -1.46 -21.13 -2.22
C HIS A 115 -1.03 -20.50 -0.87
N PRO A 116 0.03 -19.68 -0.80
CA PRO A 116 0.52 -19.11 0.47
C PRO A 116 -0.52 -18.33 1.29
N LYS A 117 -1.46 -17.68 0.60
CA LYS A 117 -2.63 -17.02 1.21
C LYS A 117 -3.51 -17.94 2.08
N ASP A 118 -3.43 -19.25 1.87
CA ASP A 118 -4.26 -20.27 2.52
C ASP A 118 -3.47 -21.11 3.53
N PHE A 119 -2.15 -20.92 3.69
CA PHE A 119 -1.30 -21.71 4.59
C PHE A 119 -1.83 -21.78 6.02
N SER A 120 -2.33 -20.67 6.57
CA SER A 120 -2.96 -20.65 7.90
C SER A 120 -4.09 -21.66 8.13
N ARG A 121 -4.74 -22.16 7.06
CA ARG A 121 -5.79 -23.20 7.17
C ARG A 121 -5.23 -24.61 7.32
N TYR A 122 -4.01 -24.83 6.87
CA TYR A 122 -3.35 -26.14 6.83
C TYR A 122 -2.26 -26.28 7.89
N LEU A 123 -1.83 -25.18 8.50
CA LEU A 123 -0.79 -25.12 9.50
C LEU A 123 -1.41 -24.77 10.87
N ALA A 124 -1.59 -25.77 11.72
CA ALA A 124 -2.16 -25.62 13.05
C ALA A 124 -1.40 -26.41 14.13
N HIS A 125 -0.13 -26.74 13.85
CA HIS A 125 0.67 -27.66 14.67
C HIS A 125 1.00 -27.10 16.05
N THR A 126 1.10 -25.77 16.18
CA THR A 126 1.35 -25.05 17.44
C THR A 126 0.61 -23.71 17.47
N GLU A 127 0.45 -23.08 18.64
CA GLU A 127 -0.11 -21.71 18.73
C GLU A 127 0.80 -20.67 18.03
N ASP A 128 2.12 -20.85 18.12
CA ASP A 128 3.10 -20.03 17.40
C ASP A 128 2.89 -20.12 15.89
N ASP A 129 2.70 -21.33 15.35
CA ASP A 129 2.43 -21.55 13.93
C ASP A 129 1.10 -20.90 13.52
N LYS A 130 0.04 -21.07 14.32
CA LYS A 130 -1.27 -20.47 14.02
C LYS A 130 -1.17 -18.95 13.92
N LEU A 131 -0.52 -18.31 14.89
CA LEU A 131 -0.37 -16.85 14.92
C LEU A 131 0.52 -16.36 13.77
N PHE A 132 1.69 -16.96 13.60
CA PHE A 132 2.64 -16.55 12.57
C PHE A 132 2.08 -16.75 11.16
N TYR A 133 1.57 -17.96 10.85
CA TYR A 133 1.10 -18.26 9.50
C TYR A 133 -0.21 -17.57 9.15
N ARG A 134 -1.01 -17.14 10.13
CA ARG A 134 -2.14 -16.23 9.90
C ARG A 134 -1.67 -14.90 9.34
N GLU A 135 -0.68 -14.26 9.95
CA GLU A 135 -0.16 -12.98 9.45
C GLU A 135 0.67 -13.15 8.17
N PHE A 136 1.45 -14.24 8.06
CA PHE A 136 2.19 -14.58 6.84
C PHE A 136 1.25 -14.75 5.64
N SER A 137 0.17 -15.54 5.79
CA SER A 137 -0.87 -15.68 4.77
C SER A 137 -1.56 -14.36 4.44
N ALA A 138 -1.68 -13.45 5.42
CA ALA A 138 -2.30 -12.15 5.20
C ALA A 138 -1.48 -11.25 4.27
N LEU A 139 -0.15 -11.39 4.20
CA LEU A 139 0.70 -10.66 3.23
C LEU A 139 0.26 -10.92 1.78
N PHE A 140 -0.15 -12.15 1.47
CA PHE A 140 -0.57 -12.55 0.13
C PHE A 140 -2.00 -12.14 -0.22
N ASN A 141 -2.80 -11.72 0.77
CA ASN A 141 -4.13 -11.18 0.58
C ASN A 141 -4.16 -9.65 0.66
N ALA A 142 -3.12 -9.04 1.20
CA ALA A 142 -3.03 -7.60 1.37
C ALA A 142 -2.98 -6.91 0.00
N LYS A 143 -3.69 -5.79 -0.08
CA LYS A 143 -3.74 -4.91 -1.24
C LYS A 143 -3.75 -3.46 -0.75
N PRO A 144 -2.58 -2.87 -0.47
CA PRO A 144 -2.50 -1.43 -0.30
C PRO A 144 -3.12 -0.71 -1.49
N ASP A 145 -3.76 0.42 -1.24
CA ASP A 145 -4.54 1.11 -2.27
C ASP A 145 -3.64 1.61 -3.41
N PHE A 146 -2.49 2.20 -3.08
CA PHE A 146 -1.49 2.62 -4.06
C PHE A 146 -0.05 2.32 -3.63
N LEU A 147 0.80 2.13 -4.64
CA LEU A 147 2.25 2.29 -4.55
C LEU A 147 2.67 3.33 -5.60
N LEU A 148 3.33 4.39 -5.16
CA LEU A 148 3.96 5.39 -6.02
C LEU A 148 5.48 5.20 -5.93
N ILE A 149 6.17 5.14 -7.05
CA ILE A 149 7.64 5.10 -7.10
C ILE A 149 8.11 6.35 -7.82
N CYS A 150 8.82 7.23 -7.12
CA CYS A 150 9.25 8.53 -7.64
C CYS A 150 10.56 8.92 -6.98
N ASP A 151 11.53 9.39 -7.77
CA ASP A 151 12.84 9.87 -7.30
C ASP A 151 13.56 8.91 -6.32
N GLY A 152 13.54 7.61 -6.62
CA GLY A 152 14.14 6.61 -5.74
C GLY A 152 13.44 6.43 -4.39
N LEU A 153 12.16 6.83 -4.26
CA LEU A 153 11.35 6.59 -3.07
C LEU A 153 10.10 5.78 -3.40
N MET A 154 9.79 4.77 -2.57
CA MET A 154 8.50 4.08 -2.59
C MET A 154 7.53 4.71 -1.59
N ILE A 155 6.37 5.17 -2.07
CA ILE A 155 5.31 5.74 -1.25
C ILE A 155 4.10 4.80 -1.31
N TRP A 156 3.82 4.15 -0.19
CA TRP A 156 2.66 3.28 -0.01
C TRP A 156 1.52 4.09 0.55
N LEU A 157 0.41 4.19 -0.19
CA LEU A 157 -0.74 4.98 0.22
C LEU A 157 -1.88 4.08 0.67
N GLU A 158 -2.37 4.32 1.88
CA GLU A 158 -3.65 3.81 2.36
C GLU A 158 -4.68 4.93 2.33
N VAL A 159 -5.81 4.66 1.69
CA VAL A 159 -6.83 5.64 1.36
C VAL A 159 -8.11 5.33 2.13
N LYS A 160 -8.64 6.34 2.81
CA LYS A 160 -9.90 6.23 3.55
C LYS A 160 -10.79 7.43 3.33
N VAL A 161 -12.06 7.18 3.11
CA VAL A 161 -13.06 8.25 2.91
C VAL A 161 -14.05 8.25 4.07
N TRP A 162 -14.68 7.10 4.29
CA TRP A 162 -15.75 6.93 5.27
C TRP A 162 -15.30 6.16 6.50
N THR A 163 -14.38 5.21 6.33
CA THR A 163 -13.97 4.29 7.39
C THR A 163 -12.72 4.79 8.11
N SER A 164 -12.63 4.53 9.40
CA SER A 164 -11.41 4.84 10.15
C SER A 164 -10.24 3.98 9.66
N PHE A 165 -9.03 4.53 9.73
CA PHE A 165 -7.82 3.76 9.48
C PHE A 165 -7.66 2.66 10.54
N ASP A 166 -7.64 1.41 10.08
CA ASP A 166 -7.36 0.25 10.93
C ASP A 166 -5.85 0.20 11.23
N ARG A 167 -5.50 0.19 12.52
CA ARG A 167 -4.09 0.13 12.97
C ARG A 167 -3.39 -1.15 12.52
N LYS A 168 -4.10 -2.27 12.46
CA LYS A 168 -3.57 -3.55 11.96
C LYS A 168 -3.34 -3.49 10.45
N GLN A 169 -4.24 -2.86 9.69
CA GLN A 169 -4.04 -2.61 8.26
C GLN A 169 -2.79 -1.75 8.03
N LEU A 170 -2.70 -0.59 8.69
CA LEU A 170 -1.54 0.31 8.55
C LEU A 170 -0.21 -0.36 8.91
N ARG A 171 -0.18 -1.12 10.01
CA ARG A 171 1.01 -1.87 10.42
C ARG A 171 1.40 -2.92 9.37
N ARG A 172 0.42 -3.63 8.82
CA ARG A 172 0.67 -4.58 7.73
C ARG A 172 1.22 -3.88 6.50
N THR A 173 0.69 -2.71 6.14
CA THR A 173 1.21 -1.92 5.02
C THR A 173 2.65 -1.48 5.27
N GLN A 174 3.01 -1.12 6.52
CA GLN A 174 4.41 -0.83 6.88
C GLN A 174 5.31 -2.07 6.73
N GLN A 175 4.87 -3.23 7.20
CA GLN A 175 5.63 -4.48 7.03
C GLN A 175 5.82 -4.85 5.56
N ILE A 176 4.78 -4.67 4.74
CA ILE A 176 4.86 -4.84 3.28
C ILE A 176 5.91 -3.89 2.71
N ALA A 177 5.87 -2.62 3.08
CA ALA A 177 6.80 -1.61 2.60
C ALA A 177 8.26 -1.94 2.99
N ASP A 178 8.49 -2.35 4.25
CA ASP A 178 9.82 -2.70 4.76
C ASP A 178 10.38 -3.96 4.10
N LEU A 179 9.54 -4.98 3.88
CA LEU A 179 9.91 -6.16 3.11
C LEU A 179 10.23 -5.81 1.65
N CYS A 180 9.46 -4.92 1.02
CA CYS A 180 9.73 -4.48 -0.35
C CYS A 180 11.02 -3.65 -0.46
N SER A 181 11.48 -3.02 0.62
CA SER A 181 12.76 -2.32 0.70
C SER A 181 13.96 -3.25 0.96
N CYS A 182 13.75 -4.53 1.28
CA CYS A 182 14.84 -5.45 1.60
C CYS A 182 15.40 -6.19 0.37
N ASP A 183 16.51 -6.90 0.57
CA ASP A 183 17.24 -7.64 -0.46
C ASP A 183 16.37 -8.64 -1.23
N LEU A 184 15.35 -9.21 -0.58
CA LEU A 184 14.42 -10.16 -1.19
C LEU A 184 13.68 -9.57 -2.41
N PHE A 185 13.42 -8.27 -2.38
CA PHE A 185 12.72 -7.54 -3.43
C PHE A 185 13.61 -6.60 -4.23
N ALA A 186 14.94 -6.62 -4.00
CA ALA A 186 15.90 -5.81 -4.75
C ALA A 186 15.79 -5.96 -6.28
N PRO A 187 15.48 -7.14 -6.87
CA PRO A 187 15.29 -7.26 -8.31
C PRO A 187 14.10 -6.46 -8.86
N LEU A 188 13.11 -6.13 -8.03
CA LEU A 188 11.96 -5.33 -8.42
C LEU A 188 12.13 -3.86 -8.04
N PHE A 189 12.57 -3.60 -6.81
CA PHE A 189 12.53 -2.27 -6.22
C PHE A 189 13.90 -1.73 -5.84
N GLY A 190 15.02 -2.34 -6.25
CA GLY A 190 16.35 -1.75 -6.05
C GLY A 190 16.74 -1.38 -4.61
N LYS A 191 16.08 -1.97 -3.59
CA LYS A 191 16.20 -1.59 -2.17
C LYS A 191 15.85 -0.12 -1.90
N LEU A 192 14.91 0.44 -2.66
CA LEU A 192 14.48 1.82 -2.47
C LEU A 192 13.95 2.03 -1.03
N PRO A 193 14.23 3.18 -0.39
CA PRO A 193 13.56 3.55 0.85
C PRO A 193 12.05 3.60 0.66
N ASN A 194 11.30 3.41 1.76
CA ASN A 194 9.85 3.44 1.75
C ASN A 194 9.24 4.47 2.72
N ARG A 195 8.01 4.88 2.44
CA ARG A 195 7.12 5.63 3.35
C ARG A 195 5.70 5.08 3.24
N VAL A 196 5.04 4.84 4.37
CA VAL A 196 3.60 4.60 4.41
C VAL A 196 2.90 5.91 4.73
N MET A 197 2.00 6.31 3.84
CA MET A 197 1.23 7.54 3.93
C MET A 197 -0.26 7.25 3.98
N LYS A 198 -1.01 8.16 4.59
CA LYS A 198 -2.46 8.05 4.75
C LYS A 198 -3.12 9.16 3.96
N LEU A 199 -4.13 8.86 3.16
CA LEU A 199 -5.00 9.87 2.55
C LEU A 199 -6.39 9.73 3.15
N GLY A 200 -6.82 10.75 3.88
CA GLY A 200 -8.08 10.74 4.60
C GLY A 200 -8.79 12.08 4.58
N THR A 201 -10.03 12.12 5.06
CA THR A 201 -10.77 13.36 5.31
C THR A 201 -10.43 13.94 6.68
N ARG A 202 -10.87 15.17 6.95
CA ARG A 202 -10.78 15.84 8.27
C ARG A 202 -11.34 15.03 9.43
N ARG A 203 -12.26 14.09 9.17
CA ARG A 203 -12.84 13.20 10.20
C ARG A 203 -11.82 12.23 10.79
N HIS A 204 -10.68 12.01 10.12
CA HIS A 204 -9.60 11.14 10.58
C HIS A 204 -8.58 11.87 11.47
N VAL A 205 -9.05 12.70 12.41
CA VAL A 205 -8.22 13.58 13.25
C VAL A 205 -7.10 12.81 13.98
N HIS A 206 -7.38 11.59 14.43
CA HIS A 206 -6.39 10.75 15.11
C HIS A 206 -5.26 10.23 14.20
N ALA A 207 -5.50 10.14 12.89
CA ALA A 207 -4.49 9.74 11.92
C ALA A 207 -3.48 10.86 11.62
N ARG A 208 -3.82 12.13 11.88
CA ARG A 208 -2.97 13.30 11.62
C ARG A 208 -1.77 13.41 12.55
N ARG A 209 -1.82 12.84 13.76
CA ARG A 209 -0.74 12.94 14.76
C ARG A 209 0.52 12.10 14.44
N GLY A 210 0.52 11.35 13.34
CA GLY A 210 1.57 10.40 12.97
C GLY A 210 2.42 10.78 11.76
N GLY A 211 2.55 12.07 11.42
CA GLY A 211 3.60 12.59 10.53
C GLY A 211 3.40 12.48 9.02
N HIS A 212 2.59 11.54 8.51
CA HIS A 212 2.39 11.38 7.06
C HIS A 212 0.90 11.21 6.72
N PHE A 213 0.24 12.34 6.46
CA PHE A 213 -1.19 12.41 6.17
C PHE A 213 -1.49 13.45 5.08
N PHE A 214 -2.18 13.04 4.04
CA PHE A 214 -2.80 13.91 3.04
C PHE A 214 -4.28 14.10 3.37
N ASP A 215 -4.80 15.31 3.19
CA ASP A 215 -6.22 15.59 3.31
C ASP A 215 -6.88 15.54 1.93
N TRP A 216 -7.98 14.80 1.80
CA TRP A 216 -8.82 14.83 0.61
C TRP A 216 -9.24 16.26 0.21
N ALA A 217 -9.37 17.18 1.16
CA ALA A 217 -9.68 18.57 0.85
C ALA A 217 -8.55 19.29 0.08
N ASP A 218 -7.29 18.94 0.33
CA ASP A 218 -6.15 19.48 -0.42
C ASP A 218 -6.09 18.85 -1.82
N VAL A 219 -6.36 17.53 -1.91
CA VAL A 219 -6.43 16.81 -3.19
C VAL A 219 -7.55 17.34 -4.08
N ALA A 220 -8.74 17.61 -3.52
CA ALA A 220 -9.87 18.17 -4.25
C ALA A 220 -9.53 19.55 -4.83
N ARG A 221 -8.86 20.41 -4.06
CA ARG A 221 -8.40 21.72 -4.54
C ARG A 221 -7.43 21.60 -5.71
N ILE A 222 -6.47 20.67 -5.63
CA ILE A 222 -5.57 20.38 -6.77
C ILE A 222 -6.38 19.96 -8.00
N ALA A 223 -7.40 19.11 -7.82
CA ALA A 223 -8.24 18.66 -8.92
C ALA A 223 -9.03 19.82 -9.56
N GLU A 224 -9.61 20.70 -8.75
CA GLU A 224 -10.32 21.91 -9.23
C GLU A 224 -9.41 22.84 -10.03
N GLU A 225 -8.17 23.03 -9.58
CA GLU A 225 -7.21 23.92 -10.25
C GLU A 225 -6.64 23.33 -11.55
N LEU A 226 -6.35 22.03 -11.58
CA LEU A 226 -5.69 21.38 -12.72
C LEU A 226 -6.67 20.91 -13.79
N LEU A 227 -7.88 20.52 -13.39
CA LEU A 227 -8.89 20.01 -14.29
C LEU A 227 -9.91 21.14 -14.48
N PRO A 228 -9.82 21.96 -15.56
CA PRO A 228 -10.66 23.15 -15.71
C PRO A 228 -12.16 22.82 -15.72
N HIS A 229 -12.96 23.81 -15.31
CA HIS A 229 -14.41 23.70 -15.20
C HIS A 229 -15.07 23.49 -16.57
N GLY A 230 -15.91 22.45 -16.62
CA GLY A 230 -16.86 22.10 -17.68
C GLY A 230 -17.82 21.07 -17.09
N THR A 231 -19.01 20.93 -17.69
CA THR A 231 -20.11 20.07 -17.18
C THR A 231 -19.72 18.60 -16.99
N ASP A 232 -18.59 18.15 -17.54
CA ASP A 232 -18.15 16.75 -17.54
C ASP A 232 -16.89 16.48 -16.70
N ASN A 233 -16.43 17.43 -15.87
CA ASN A 233 -15.29 17.18 -14.99
C ASN A 233 -15.69 16.41 -13.72
N TYR A 234 -16.06 15.15 -13.95
CA TYR A 234 -16.52 14.21 -12.94
C TYR A 234 -15.47 13.94 -11.85
N THR A 235 -14.16 14.07 -12.15
CA THR A 235 -13.09 13.87 -11.16
C THR A 235 -13.04 15.00 -10.13
N ALA A 236 -13.01 16.26 -10.56
CA ALA A 236 -13.02 17.37 -9.61
C ALA A 236 -14.31 17.35 -8.78
N GLN A 237 -15.47 17.17 -9.42
CA GLN A 237 -16.77 17.09 -8.73
C GLN A 237 -16.82 15.95 -7.69
N ALA A 238 -16.38 14.74 -8.07
CA ALA A 238 -16.37 13.61 -7.16
C ALA A 238 -15.45 13.86 -5.95
N LEU A 239 -14.24 14.39 -6.17
CA LEU A 239 -13.31 14.65 -5.08
C LEU A 239 -13.75 15.81 -4.18
N SER A 240 -14.35 16.86 -4.73
CA SER A 240 -14.87 17.99 -3.94
C SER A 240 -16.03 17.58 -3.02
N ALA A 241 -16.78 16.51 -3.35
CA ALA A 241 -17.78 15.96 -2.44
C ALA A 241 -17.19 15.43 -1.11
N LEU A 242 -15.88 15.21 -1.05
CA LEU A 242 -15.16 14.74 0.15
C LEU A 242 -14.74 15.88 1.09
N THR A 243 -14.95 17.13 0.70
CA THR A 243 -14.52 18.32 1.45
C THR A 243 -15.44 18.70 2.62
N VAL A 244 -16.61 18.03 2.75
CA VAL A 244 -17.70 18.33 3.71
C VAL A 244 -17.58 17.58 5.03
#